data_AF-A0AAW8G182-F1
#
_entry.id   AF-A0AAW8G182-F1
#
_cell.length_a   1.000
_cell.length_b   1.000
_cell.length_c   1.000
_cell.angle_alpha   90.00
_cell.angle_beta   90.00
_cell.angle_gamma   90.00
#
_symmetry.space_group_name_H-M   'P 1'
#
loop_
_entity.id
_entity.type
_entity.pdbx_description
1 polymer ?
#
loop_
_entity_poly.entity_id
_entity_poly.type
_entity_poly.pdbx_seq_one_letter_code
_entity_poly.pdbx_strand_id
1 'polypeptide(L)'
;MDFKKLLTKYNTKNLSENFVAIATQIYNKKAVHAGILIRYKNKDYLHHYPGGNQIPLVEENFNGDGWYIYKSADFINEDEYEVGAFLQYCRRICKNSKISYGFITDGSKYDQSGKFVNKSELPEIGTCVGFCINTLTGAIIDIQDNMFELDDWTDSELLQYRDEKYQQQNKDKYPDMDLNLYKLFRKRITPMEYLCSSFFHSYPIRKDEISDIILPVQEVIDQKFAS
;
A
#
# COMPACT_ATOMS: atom_id res chain seq x y z
N MET A 1 17.79 -10.99 9.83
CA MET A 1 16.56 -10.32 10.31
C MET A 1 15.60 -11.38 10.85
N ASP A 2 14.98 -11.20 12.01
CA ASP A 2 14.04 -12.18 12.58
C ASP A 2 12.59 -11.87 12.14
N PHE A 3 12.23 -12.34 10.95
CA PHE A 3 10.90 -12.12 10.36
C PHE A 3 9.76 -12.67 11.24
N LYS A 4 10.00 -13.78 11.95
CA LYS A 4 8.97 -14.45 12.78
C LYS A 4 8.55 -13.58 13.97
N LYS A 5 9.50 -12.87 14.57
CA LYS A 5 9.28 -11.93 15.66
C LYS A 5 8.60 -10.65 15.18
N LEU A 6 9.03 -10.13 14.03
CA LEU A 6 8.60 -8.84 13.48
C LEU A 6 7.20 -8.89 12.83
N LEU A 7 6.87 -9.98 12.14
CA LEU A 7 5.54 -10.14 11.53
C LEU A 7 4.50 -10.54 12.58
N THR A 8 3.42 -9.78 12.62
CA THR A 8 2.32 -10.02 13.55
C THR A 8 1.03 -10.29 12.79
N LYS A 9 0.35 -11.37 13.17
CA LYS A 9 -1.02 -11.66 12.72
C LYS A 9 -1.96 -10.78 13.54
N TYR A 10 -2.88 -10.10 12.87
CA TYR A 10 -3.87 -9.26 13.53
C TYR A 10 -4.67 -10.05 14.58
N ASN A 11 -5.04 -9.39 15.69
CA ASN A 11 -5.72 -9.97 16.86
C ASN A 11 -5.01 -11.13 17.60
N THR A 12 -3.69 -11.31 17.43
CA THR A 12 -2.95 -12.40 18.14
C THR A 12 -2.02 -11.94 19.26
N LYS A 13 -1.91 -10.64 19.52
CA LYS A 13 -1.01 -10.06 20.55
C LYS A 13 -1.63 -8.83 21.20
N ASN A 14 -1.14 -8.49 22.39
CA ASN A 14 -1.34 -7.15 22.97
C ASN A 14 -0.59 -6.14 22.10
N LEU A 15 -1.32 -5.18 21.55
CA LEU A 15 -0.78 -4.16 20.67
C LEU A 15 -0.46 -2.89 21.45
N SER A 16 0.52 -2.12 20.98
CA SER A 16 0.73 -0.74 21.44
C SER A 16 -0.56 0.07 21.28
N GLU A 17 -0.78 1.09 22.11
CA GLU A 17 -1.99 1.91 22.01
C GLU A 17 -2.03 2.75 20.72
N ASN A 18 -0.85 3.08 20.20
CA ASN A 18 -0.66 3.90 19.02
C ASN A 18 0.44 3.29 18.14
N PHE A 19 0.13 2.98 16.88
CA PHE A 19 1.14 2.62 15.89
C PHE A 19 0.59 2.76 14.46
N VAL A 20 1.50 2.84 13.50
CA VAL A 20 1.20 2.67 12.08
C VAL A 20 1.92 1.43 11.57
N ALA A 21 1.28 0.66 10.70
CA ALA A 21 1.85 -0.57 10.16
C ALA A 21 1.51 -0.77 8.69
N ILE A 22 2.45 -1.35 7.96
CA ILE A 22 2.20 -1.90 6.63
C ILE A 22 1.49 -3.23 6.81
N ALA A 23 0.27 -3.32 6.28
CA ALA A 23 -0.62 -4.45 6.48
C ALA A 23 -1.04 -5.07 5.15
N THR A 24 -1.23 -6.39 5.17
CA THR A 24 -1.63 -7.15 3.99
C THR A 24 -2.64 -8.21 4.39
N GLN A 25 -3.72 -8.29 3.63
CA GLN A 25 -4.70 -9.37 3.76
C GLN A 25 -4.12 -10.64 3.15
N ILE A 26 -4.24 -11.73 3.90
CA ILE A 26 -3.83 -13.08 3.56
C ILE A 26 -5.09 -13.91 3.32
N TYR A 27 -5.19 -14.48 2.12
CA TYR A 27 -6.23 -15.44 1.75
C TYR A 27 -5.58 -16.66 1.11
N ASN A 28 -5.91 -17.87 1.60
CA ASN A 28 -5.27 -19.11 1.18
C ASN A 28 -3.74 -19.00 1.18
N LYS A 29 -3.18 -18.44 2.26
CA LYS A 29 -1.74 -18.19 2.45
C LYS A 29 -1.09 -17.24 1.45
N LYS A 30 -1.87 -16.55 0.61
CA LYS A 30 -1.38 -15.58 -0.35
C LYS A 30 -1.75 -14.17 0.07
N ALA A 31 -0.82 -13.24 -0.12
CA ALA A 31 -1.05 -11.82 0.00
C ALA A 31 -1.97 -11.34 -1.14
N VAL A 32 -3.18 -10.88 -0.83
CA VAL A 32 -4.22 -10.54 -1.81
C VAL A 32 -4.66 -9.08 -1.80
N HIS A 33 -4.47 -8.38 -0.68
CA HIS A 33 -4.88 -6.99 -0.52
C HIS A 33 -3.90 -6.21 0.35
N ALA A 34 -3.75 -4.92 0.11
CA ALA A 34 -2.86 -4.05 0.85
C ALA A 34 -3.66 -2.98 1.62
N GLY A 35 -3.13 -2.60 2.78
CA GLY A 35 -3.63 -1.49 3.57
C GLY A 35 -2.55 -0.93 4.49
N ILE A 36 -2.90 0.15 5.17
CA ILE A 36 -2.12 0.72 6.26
C ILE A 36 -2.97 0.56 7.52
N LEU A 37 -2.51 -0.30 8.42
CA LEU A 37 -3.15 -0.49 9.73
C LEU A 37 -2.68 0.64 10.64
N ILE A 38 -3.63 1.33 11.24
CA ILE A 38 -3.37 2.43 12.16
C ILE A 38 -4.11 2.12 13.45
N ARG A 39 -3.39 2.08 14.56
CA ARG A 39 -4.01 2.02 15.88
C ARG A 39 -3.83 3.36 16.56
N TYR A 40 -4.90 3.94 17.07
CA TYR A 40 -4.87 5.23 17.76
C TYR A 40 -5.81 5.21 18.96
N LYS A 41 -5.28 5.47 20.16
CA LYS A 41 -6.03 5.40 21.43
C LYS A 41 -6.79 4.08 21.58
N ASN A 42 -6.10 2.97 21.33
CA ASN A 42 -6.64 1.61 21.40
C ASN A 42 -7.76 1.28 20.40
N LYS A 43 -7.97 2.11 19.38
CA LYS A 43 -8.90 1.85 18.28
C LYS A 43 -8.14 1.53 17.01
N ASP A 44 -8.56 0.49 16.32
CA ASP A 44 -7.97 0.06 15.06
C ASP A 44 -8.70 0.70 13.87
N TYR A 45 -7.90 1.15 12.90
CA TYR A 45 -8.33 1.75 11.66
C TYR A 45 -7.59 1.11 10.50
N LEU A 46 -8.24 0.96 9.35
CA LEU A 46 -7.61 0.47 8.12
C LEU A 46 -7.75 1.51 7.01
N HIS A 47 -6.64 2.15 6.63
CA HIS A 47 -6.57 2.98 5.43
C HIS A 47 -6.25 2.09 4.23
N HIS A 48 -7.18 1.99 3.29
CA HIS A 48 -6.98 1.16 2.11
C HIS A 48 -7.85 1.61 0.93
N TYR A 49 -7.53 1.11 -0.25
CA TYR A 49 -8.38 1.22 -1.42
C TYR A 49 -8.94 -0.18 -1.75
N PRO A 50 -10.24 -0.48 -1.51
CA PRO A 50 -10.82 -1.82 -1.72
C PRO A 50 -10.70 -2.35 -3.14
N GLY A 51 -10.55 -1.45 -4.11
CA GLY A 51 -10.40 -1.75 -5.52
C GLY A 51 -11.70 -1.73 -6.32
N GLY A 52 -11.56 -1.92 -7.63
CA GLY A 52 -12.68 -1.83 -8.56
C GLY A 52 -13.35 -0.45 -8.55
N ASN A 53 -14.69 -0.42 -8.44
CA ASN A 53 -15.48 0.81 -8.46
C ASN A 53 -15.71 1.42 -7.07
N GLN A 54 -15.10 0.86 -6.01
CA GLN A 54 -15.24 1.39 -4.67
C GLN A 54 -14.36 2.64 -4.50
N ILE A 55 -14.64 3.47 -3.50
CA ILE A 55 -13.78 4.59 -3.13
C ILE A 55 -12.82 4.17 -2.01
N PRO A 56 -11.62 4.76 -1.91
CA PRO A 56 -10.77 4.55 -0.76
C PRO A 56 -11.43 5.05 0.53
N LEU A 57 -11.11 4.39 1.64
CA LEU A 57 -11.65 4.73 2.94
C LEU A 57 -10.67 4.42 4.07
N VAL A 58 -10.94 5.05 5.21
CA VAL A 58 -10.40 4.65 6.50
C VAL A 58 -11.52 3.89 7.21
N GLU A 59 -11.43 2.57 7.27
CA GLU A 59 -12.37 1.76 8.05
C GLU A 59 -12.16 2.05 9.54
N GLU A 60 -13.24 2.42 10.26
CA GLU A 60 -13.19 2.67 11.69
C GLU A 60 -13.58 1.43 12.49
N ASN A 61 -12.92 1.22 13.63
CA ASN A 61 -13.09 0.01 14.45
C ASN A 61 -12.84 -1.26 13.64
N PHE A 62 -11.79 -1.21 12.82
CA PHE A 62 -11.39 -2.31 11.96
C PHE A 62 -11.25 -3.60 12.79
N ASN A 63 -11.91 -4.67 12.37
CA ASN A 63 -11.96 -5.92 13.12
C ASN A 63 -11.56 -7.15 12.29
N GLY A 64 -10.87 -6.96 11.16
CA GLY A 64 -10.63 -8.03 10.18
C GLY A 64 -10.15 -9.33 10.81
N ASP A 65 -11.00 -10.36 10.80
CA ASP A 65 -10.85 -11.61 11.56
C ASP A 65 -9.55 -12.36 11.23
N GLY A 66 -8.44 -12.01 11.88
CA GLY A 66 -7.15 -12.70 11.79
C GLY A 66 -6.54 -12.81 10.38
N TRP A 67 -7.17 -12.30 9.33
CA TRP A 67 -6.74 -12.42 7.94
C TRP A 67 -5.67 -11.41 7.55
N TYR A 68 -5.30 -10.49 8.44
CA TYR A 68 -4.23 -9.54 8.16
C TYR A 68 -2.94 -9.96 8.85
N ILE A 69 -1.84 -9.81 8.11
CA ILE A 69 -0.50 -9.78 8.66
C ILE A 69 0.05 -8.38 8.48
N TYR A 70 0.84 -7.92 9.45
CA TYR A 70 1.46 -6.61 9.36
C TYR A 70 2.83 -6.60 10.02
N LYS A 71 3.60 -5.56 9.69
CA LYS A 71 4.77 -5.12 10.44
C LYS A 71 4.58 -3.65 10.78
N SER A 72 4.80 -3.30 12.05
CA SER A 72 4.85 -1.89 12.45
C SER A 72 5.87 -1.14 11.60
N ALA A 73 5.47 0.05 11.17
CA ALA A 73 6.31 0.98 10.45
C ALA A 73 7.17 1.75 11.46
N ASP A 74 8.43 1.90 11.12
CA ASP A 74 9.45 2.49 11.98
C ASP A 74 9.66 3.98 11.64
N PHE A 75 8.99 4.46 10.58
CA PHE A 75 9.08 5.84 10.06
C PHE A 75 8.02 6.80 10.63
N ILE A 76 7.13 6.31 11.51
CA ILE A 76 6.20 7.13 12.31
C ILE A 76 6.38 6.70 13.75
N ASN A 77 6.66 7.64 14.65
CA ASN A 77 6.82 7.30 16.05
C ASN A 77 5.47 6.87 16.64
N GLU A 78 5.49 5.95 17.61
CA GLU A 78 4.30 5.50 18.35
C GLU A 78 3.72 6.58 19.30
N ASP A 79 4.15 7.84 19.15
CA ASP A 79 3.58 8.97 19.87
C ASP A 79 2.14 9.27 19.39
N GLU A 80 1.26 9.60 20.34
CA GLU A 80 -0.15 9.87 20.08
C GLU A 80 -0.34 10.97 19.01
N TYR A 81 0.47 12.04 19.06
CA TYR A 81 0.31 13.17 18.16
C TYR A 81 0.73 12.82 16.72
N GLU A 82 1.83 12.09 16.55
CA GLU A 82 2.29 11.65 15.23
C GLU A 82 1.30 10.67 14.58
N VAL A 83 0.88 9.64 15.31
CA VAL A 83 -0.09 8.66 14.81
C VAL A 83 -1.45 9.33 14.54
N GLY A 84 -1.88 10.24 15.41
CA GLY A 84 -3.09 11.02 15.22
C GLY A 84 -3.03 11.93 13.99
N ALA A 85 -1.90 12.60 13.76
CA ALA A 85 -1.68 13.43 12.56
C ALA A 85 -1.70 12.58 11.28
N PHE A 86 -1.06 11.41 11.29
CA PHE A 86 -1.08 10.48 10.16
C PHE A 86 -2.49 9.95 9.88
N LEU A 87 -3.26 9.59 10.91
CA LEU A 87 -4.67 9.19 10.74
C LEU A 87 -5.51 10.30 10.09
N GLN A 88 -5.31 11.56 10.49
CA GLN A 88 -6.00 12.69 9.87
C GLN A 88 -5.56 12.93 8.43
N TYR A 89 -4.28 12.71 8.13
CA TYR A 89 -3.74 12.73 6.77
C TYR A 89 -4.43 11.68 5.88
N CYS A 90 -4.51 10.42 6.33
CA CYS A 90 -5.23 9.35 5.64
C CYS A 90 -6.71 9.71 5.39
N ARG A 91 -7.41 10.26 6.39
CA ARG A 91 -8.81 10.72 6.23
C ARG A 91 -8.96 11.80 5.17
N ARG A 92 -8.03 12.76 5.10
CA ARG A 92 -8.03 13.81 4.05
C ARG A 92 -7.84 13.19 2.67
N ILE A 93 -6.91 12.24 2.53
CA ILE A 93 -6.69 11.51 1.28
C ILE A 93 -7.98 10.82 0.82
N CYS A 94 -8.60 10.00 1.66
CA CYS A 94 -9.82 9.27 1.28
C CYS A 94 -10.97 10.21 0.91
N LYS A 95 -11.06 11.38 1.54
CA LYS A 95 -12.06 12.41 1.21
C LYS A 95 -11.84 13.04 -0.17
N ASN A 96 -10.58 13.21 -0.59
CA ASN A 96 -10.21 13.96 -1.79
C ASN A 96 -9.86 13.08 -2.99
N SER A 97 -9.48 11.82 -2.75
CA SER A 97 -9.06 10.86 -3.77
C SER A 97 -10.18 10.60 -4.77
N LYS A 98 -9.81 10.56 -6.04
CA LYS A 98 -10.64 10.17 -7.17
C LYS A 98 -10.07 8.93 -7.86
N ILE A 99 -9.24 8.17 -7.15
CA ILE A 99 -8.49 7.05 -7.70
C ILE A 99 -9.41 6.09 -8.44
N SER A 100 -8.95 5.68 -9.62
CA SER A 100 -9.53 4.58 -10.37
C SER A 100 -8.62 3.37 -10.32
N TYR A 101 -9.20 2.18 -10.41
CA TYR A 101 -8.40 0.97 -10.45
C TYR A 101 -7.61 0.87 -11.76
N GLY A 102 -6.32 0.60 -11.64
CA GLY A 102 -5.41 0.37 -12.77
C GLY A 102 -3.99 0.16 -12.28
N PHE A 103 -3.08 -0.17 -13.18
CA PHE A 103 -1.72 -0.57 -12.80
C PHE A 103 -0.70 0.57 -12.91
N ILE A 104 -1.11 1.82 -12.70
CA ILE A 104 -0.18 2.95 -12.77
C ILE A 104 0.62 3.05 -11.48
N THR A 105 1.94 3.14 -11.62
CA THR A 105 2.87 3.49 -10.54
C THR A 105 4.01 4.29 -11.15
N ASP A 106 3.90 5.62 -11.07
CA ASP A 106 4.76 6.59 -11.75
C ASP A 106 5.51 7.52 -10.77
N GLY A 107 5.36 7.26 -9.47
CA GLY A 107 5.90 8.09 -8.40
C GLY A 107 5.06 9.31 -8.04
N SER A 108 3.78 9.31 -8.45
CA SER A 108 2.79 10.22 -7.88
C SER A 108 2.60 9.97 -6.38
N LYS A 109 2.13 10.98 -5.66
CA LYS A 109 1.93 10.91 -4.20
C LYS A 109 0.80 11.80 -3.73
N TYR A 110 0.39 11.66 -2.47
CA TYR A 110 -0.54 12.61 -1.86
C TYR A 110 0.22 13.68 -1.05
N ASP A 111 -0.08 14.95 -1.31
CA ASP A 111 0.45 16.05 -0.50
C ASP A 111 -0.20 16.13 0.89
N GLN A 112 0.33 16.97 1.78
CA GLN A 112 -0.16 17.12 3.16
C GLN A 112 -1.65 17.53 3.27
N SER A 113 -2.22 18.14 2.22
CA SER A 113 -3.63 18.49 2.12
C SER A 113 -4.53 17.31 1.69
N GLY A 114 -3.92 16.18 1.35
CA GLY A 114 -4.56 14.97 0.85
C GLY A 114 -4.86 15.02 -0.64
N LYS A 115 -4.24 15.93 -1.40
CA LYS A 115 -4.43 16.02 -2.86
C LYS A 115 -3.42 15.15 -3.58
N PHE A 116 -3.87 14.48 -4.64
CA PHE A 116 -3.01 13.71 -5.52
C PHE A 116 -2.13 14.66 -6.35
N VAL A 117 -0.82 14.48 -6.27
CA VAL A 117 0.20 15.17 -7.06
C VAL A 117 0.71 14.17 -8.08
N ASN A 118 0.37 14.41 -9.35
CA ASN A 118 0.76 13.52 -10.43
C ASN A 118 2.20 13.78 -10.90
N LYS A 119 2.89 12.74 -11.37
CA LYS A 119 4.19 12.86 -12.06
C LYS A 119 4.10 12.62 -13.57
N SER A 120 3.15 11.81 -14.04
CA SER A 120 3.04 11.40 -15.45
C SER A 120 1.95 12.08 -16.28
N GLU A 121 1.32 13.16 -15.76
CA GLU A 121 0.12 13.78 -16.35
C GLU A 121 -1.11 12.87 -16.44
N LEU A 122 -1.00 11.61 -16.03
CA LEU A 122 -2.13 10.69 -15.93
C LEU A 122 -3.07 11.11 -14.79
N PRO A 123 -4.37 10.77 -14.89
CA PRO A 123 -5.29 10.85 -13.77
C PRO A 123 -4.83 9.97 -12.60
N GLU A 124 -5.48 10.14 -11.44
CA GLU A 124 -5.26 9.29 -10.28
C GLU A 124 -5.73 7.85 -10.58
N ILE A 125 -4.78 6.98 -10.90
CA ILE A 125 -5.00 5.58 -11.25
C ILE A 125 -4.02 4.75 -10.44
N GLY A 126 -4.48 3.65 -9.86
CA GLY A 126 -3.61 2.76 -9.10
C GLY A 126 -4.33 1.55 -8.54
N THR A 127 -3.56 0.64 -7.95
CA THR A 127 -4.07 -0.53 -7.23
C THR A 127 -4.21 -0.21 -5.73
N CYS A 128 -4.66 -1.18 -4.94
CA CYS A 128 -4.62 -1.05 -3.47
C CYS A 128 -3.21 -0.82 -2.93
N VAL A 129 -2.21 -1.45 -3.55
CA VAL A 129 -0.79 -1.24 -3.24
C VAL A 129 -0.36 0.16 -3.66
N GLY A 130 -0.62 0.55 -4.91
CA GLY A 130 -0.27 1.89 -5.41
C GLY A 130 -0.85 3.02 -4.53
N PHE A 131 -2.10 2.87 -4.10
CA PHE A 131 -2.73 3.82 -3.16
C PHE A 131 -1.97 3.94 -1.83
N CYS A 132 -1.58 2.81 -1.23
CA CYS A 132 -0.80 2.81 0.00
C CYS A 132 0.60 3.42 -0.21
N ILE A 133 1.28 3.07 -1.30
CA ILE A 133 2.61 3.61 -1.63
C ILE A 133 2.56 5.12 -1.85
N ASN A 134 1.56 5.62 -2.58
CA ASN A 134 1.38 7.05 -2.83
C ASN A 134 1.07 7.82 -1.54
N THR A 135 0.38 7.15 -0.58
CA THR A 135 0.13 7.68 0.77
C THR A 135 1.44 7.76 1.58
N LEU A 136 2.19 6.66 1.64
CA LEU A 136 3.43 6.58 2.43
C LEU A 136 4.52 7.50 1.88
N THR A 137 4.70 7.54 0.56
CA THR A 137 5.63 8.45 -0.13
C THR A 137 5.35 9.93 0.18
N GLY A 138 4.09 10.29 0.46
CA GLY A 138 3.71 11.64 0.86
C GLY A 138 3.91 11.96 2.35
N ALA A 139 4.02 10.92 3.19
CA ALA A 139 4.12 11.05 4.65
C ALA A 139 5.55 10.94 5.18
N ILE A 140 6.41 10.13 4.55
CA ILE A 140 7.76 9.86 5.03
C ILE A 140 8.69 11.00 4.60
N ILE A 141 9.32 11.66 5.58
CA ILE A 141 10.19 12.83 5.36
C ILE A 141 11.47 12.45 4.61
N ASP A 142 12.01 11.25 4.87
CA ASP A 142 13.27 10.78 4.28
C ASP A 142 13.15 10.33 2.82
N ILE A 143 11.93 10.25 2.28
CA ILE A 143 11.71 9.94 0.87
C ILE A 143 11.84 11.23 0.05
N GLN A 144 12.96 11.35 -0.66
CA GLN A 144 13.18 12.49 -1.58
C GLN A 144 12.23 12.42 -2.79
N ASP A 145 12.17 11.26 -3.44
CA ASP A 145 11.36 11.05 -4.64
C ASP A 145 10.28 9.99 -4.43
N ASN A 146 10.68 8.73 -4.21
CA ASN A 146 9.78 7.59 -4.14
C ASN A 146 10.24 6.54 -3.12
N MET A 147 9.29 5.78 -2.59
CA MET A 147 9.56 4.64 -1.72
C MET A 147 10.32 3.51 -2.43
N PHE A 148 10.10 3.33 -3.74
CA PHE A 148 10.69 2.26 -4.54
C PHE A 148 11.47 2.84 -5.73
N GLU A 149 12.48 2.10 -6.19
CA GLU A 149 13.10 2.35 -7.49
C GLU A 149 12.16 1.82 -8.56
N LEU A 150 11.33 2.68 -9.13
CA LEU A 150 10.26 2.23 -10.01
C LEU A 150 10.78 1.60 -11.29
N ASP A 151 11.98 1.93 -11.75
CA ASP A 151 12.55 1.35 -12.97
C ASP A 151 12.85 -0.15 -12.84
N ASP A 152 12.94 -0.68 -11.62
CA ASP A 152 13.09 -2.12 -11.38
C ASP A 152 11.78 -2.91 -11.61
N TRP A 153 10.62 -2.21 -11.66
CA TRP A 153 9.33 -2.82 -11.94
C TRP A 153 8.88 -2.59 -13.38
N THR A 154 8.37 -3.65 -13.99
CA THR A 154 7.87 -3.67 -15.36
C THR A 154 6.42 -4.13 -15.41
N ASP A 155 5.88 -4.26 -16.61
CA ASP A 155 4.55 -4.78 -16.88
C ASP A 155 4.50 -6.31 -17.04
N SER A 156 5.64 -7.02 -16.88
CA SER A 156 5.74 -8.47 -17.13
C SER A 156 4.87 -9.31 -16.21
N GLU A 157 4.53 -8.78 -15.02
CA GLU A 157 3.69 -9.46 -14.04
C GLU A 157 2.20 -9.09 -14.17
N LEU A 158 1.82 -8.27 -15.15
CA LEU A 158 0.42 -7.91 -15.37
C LEU A 158 -0.39 -9.07 -15.94
N LEU A 159 -1.60 -9.25 -15.42
CA LEU A 159 -2.60 -10.11 -16.05
C LEU A 159 -3.22 -9.32 -17.20
N GLN A 160 -2.76 -9.58 -18.44
CA GLN A 160 -3.10 -8.78 -19.64
C GLN A 160 -4.61 -8.52 -19.77
N TYR A 161 -5.45 -9.54 -19.63
CA TYR A 161 -6.91 -9.38 -19.74
C TYR A 161 -7.51 -8.42 -18.69
N ARG A 162 -6.91 -8.34 -17.49
CA ARG A 162 -7.35 -7.41 -16.45
C ARG A 162 -6.91 -6.00 -16.78
N ASP A 163 -5.67 -5.84 -17.23
CA ASP A 163 -5.13 -4.54 -17.59
C ASP A 163 -5.92 -3.90 -18.74
N GLU A 164 -6.24 -4.66 -19.80
CA GLU A 164 -7.08 -4.16 -20.92
C GLU A 164 -8.46 -3.70 -20.45
N LYS A 165 -9.09 -4.47 -19.54
CA LYS A 165 -10.36 -4.06 -18.93
C LYS A 165 -10.22 -2.75 -18.16
N TYR A 166 -9.17 -2.59 -17.36
CA TYR A 166 -8.95 -1.36 -16.59
C TYR A 166 -8.58 -0.18 -17.49
N GLN A 167 -7.83 -0.39 -18.57
CA GLN A 167 -7.56 0.63 -19.58
C GLN A 167 -8.88 1.17 -20.16
N GLN A 168 -9.80 0.28 -20.55
CA GLN A 168 -11.11 0.69 -21.07
C GLN A 168 -11.91 1.47 -20.02
N GLN A 169 -12.02 0.96 -18.79
CA GLN A 169 -12.75 1.64 -17.71
C GLN A 169 -12.16 3.03 -17.39
N ASN A 170 -10.84 3.16 -17.43
CA ASN A 170 -10.18 4.45 -17.24
C ASN A 170 -10.38 5.38 -18.43
N LYS A 171 -10.40 4.87 -19.66
CA LYS A 171 -10.69 5.68 -20.86
C LYS A 171 -12.15 6.16 -20.86
N ASP A 172 -13.09 5.35 -20.40
CA ASP A 172 -14.49 5.74 -20.26
C ASP A 172 -14.67 6.86 -19.22
N LYS A 173 -13.93 6.79 -18.09
CA LYS A 173 -13.97 7.82 -17.03
C LYS A 173 -13.16 9.06 -17.39
N TYR A 174 -12.06 8.90 -18.11
CA TYR A 174 -11.12 9.94 -18.52
C TYR A 174 -10.90 9.88 -20.04
N PRO A 175 -11.84 10.43 -20.84
CA PRO A 175 -11.80 10.33 -22.30
C PRO A 175 -10.52 10.89 -22.93
N ASP A 176 -9.88 11.87 -22.30
CA ASP A 176 -8.65 12.52 -22.78
C ASP A 176 -7.36 11.84 -22.30
N MET A 177 -7.45 10.75 -21.53
CA MET A 177 -6.27 10.03 -21.02
C MET A 177 -5.40 9.51 -22.18
N ASP A 178 -4.10 9.82 -22.14
CA ASP A 178 -3.13 9.26 -23.09
C ASP A 178 -2.83 7.80 -22.77
N LEU A 179 -3.24 6.91 -23.67
CA LEU A 179 -3.05 5.48 -23.52
C LEU A 179 -1.57 5.06 -23.67
N ASN A 180 -0.77 5.83 -24.40
CA ASN A 180 0.66 5.56 -24.51
C ASN A 180 1.37 5.85 -23.18
N LEU A 181 1.01 6.95 -22.51
CA LEU A 181 1.49 7.24 -21.16
C LEU A 181 1.03 6.16 -20.16
N TYR A 182 -0.24 5.74 -20.23
CA TYR A 182 -0.72 4.62 -19.39
C TYR A 182 0.17 3.38 -19.58
N LYS A 183 0.44 2.99 -20.82
CA LYS A 183 1.27 1.82 -21.13
C LYS A 183 2.72 1.98 -20.71
N LEU A 184 3.26 3.20 -20.73
CA LEU A 184 4.62 3.52 -20.29
C LEU A 184 4.77 3.38 -18.77
N PHE A 185 3.78 3.83 -18.01
CA PHE A 185 3.84 3.89 -16.55
C PHE A 185 3.13 2.74 -15.83
N ARG A 186 2.63 1.75 -16.58
CA ARG A 186 2.02 0.57 -15.96
C ARG A 186 3.10 -0.32 -15.35
N LYS A 187 2.99 -0.57 -14.04
CA LYS A 187 3.90 -1.38 -13.25
C LYS A 187 3.09 -2.17 -12.22
N ARG A 188 3.55 -3.36 -11.85
CA ARG A 188 2.89 -4.17 -10.83
C ARG A 188 3.79 -4.36 -9.62
N ILE A 189 3.46 -3.70 -8.53
CA ILE A 189 3.96 -4.05 -7.19
C ILE A 189 2.87 -4.87 -6.51
N THR A 190 3.22 -6.08 -6.09
CA THR A 190 2.32 -7.04 -5.45
C THR A 190 2.10 -6.72 -3.97
N PRO A 191 1.00 -7.20 -3.36
CA PRO A 191 0.81 -7.09 -1.92
C PRO A 191 1.92 -7.74 -1.09
N MET A 192 2.58 -8.78 -1.61
CA MET A 192 3.74 -9.40 -0.93
C MET A 192 4.96 -8.49 -0.96
N GLU A 193 5.30 -7.91 -2.12
CA GLU A 193 6.41 -6.94 -2.22
C GLU A 193 6.14 -5.71 -1.33
N TYR A 194 4.89 -5.24 -1.30
CA TYR A 194 4.46 -4.18 -0.38
C TYR A 194 4.68 -4.56 1.09
N LEU A 195 4.28 -5.76 1.53
CA LEU A 195 4.57 -6.22 2.89
C LEU A 195 6.08 -6.29 3.16
N CYS A 196 6.86 -6.81 2.22
CA CYS A 196 8.31 -6.92 2.34
C CYS A 196 8.99 -5.54 2.43
N SER A 197 8.43 -4.52 1.78
CA SER A 197 8.96 -3.16 1.86
C SER A 197 9.01 -2.58 3.28
N SER A 198 8.21 -3.12 4.20
CA SER A 198 8.19 -2.71 5.61
C SER A 198 9.47 -3.03 6.38
N PHE A 199 10.35 -3.88 5.84
CA PHE A 199 11.61 -4.27 6.47
C PHE A 199 12.80 -3.37 6.12
N PHE A 200 12.59 -2.36 5.27
CA PHE A 200 13.65 -1.47 4.80
C PHE A 200 13.53 -0.09 5.45
N HIS A 201 14.68 0.55 5.65
CA HIS A 201 14.82 1.89 6.24
C HIS A 201 15.57 2.85 5.33
N SER A 202 15.84 2.43 4.09
CA SER A 202 16.57 3.22 3.09
C SER A 202 15.75 3.23 1.81
N TYR A 203 15.65 4.41 1.22
CA TYR A 203 14.82 4.66 0.05
C TYR A 203 15.66 5.32 -1.07
N PRO A 204 15.39 5.02 -2.34
CA PRO A 204 14.37 4.08 -2.82
C PRO A 204 14.75 2.61 -2.58
N ILE A 205 13.76 1.76 -2.30
CA ILE A 205 13.95 0.30 -2.14
C ILE A 205 14.04 -0.35 -3.53
N ARG A 206 15.05 -1.18 -3.76
CA ARG A 206 15.27 -1.90 -5.03
C ARG A 206 14.47 -3.22 -5.07
N LYS A 207 14.13 -3.70 -6.26
CA LYS A 207 13.31 -4.92 -6.41
C LYS A 207 14.06 -6.20 -6.03
N ASP A 208 15.36 -6.25 -6.28
CA ASP A 208 16.22 -7.38 -5.91
C ASP A 208 16.30 -7.52 -4.39
N GLU A 209 16.47 -6.42 -3.66
CA GLU A 209 16.45 -6.41 -2.18
C GLU A 209 15.15 -7.00 -1.61
N ILE A 210 14.00 -6.65 -2.20
CA ILE A 210 12.71 -7.24 -1.83
C ILE A 210 12.67 -8.72 -2.18
N SER A 211 13.12 -9.07 -3.38
CA SER A 211 13.11 -10.46 -3.88
C SER A 211 13.88 -11.40 -2.97
N ASP A 212 14.98 -10.94 -2.38
CA ASP A 212 15.81 -11.70 -1.43
C ASP A 212 15.06 -12.09 -0.14
N ILE A 213 14.04 -11.34 0.27
CA ILE A 213 13.31 -11.59 1.52
C ILE A 213 11.90 -12.15 1.34
N ILE A 214 11.35 -12.17 0.10
CA ILE A 214 9.99 -12.68 -0.17
C ILE A 214 9.80 -14.11 0.35
N LEU A 215 10.73 -15.02 0.02
CA LEU A 215 10.59 -16.43 0.41
C LEU A 215 10.62 -16.62 1.94
N PRO A 216 11.62 -16.08 2.68
CA PRO A 216 11.59 -16.11 4.15
C PRO A 216 10.33 -15.51 4.78
N VAL A 217 9.80 -14.42 4.22
CA VAL A 217 8.55 -13.79 4.71
C VAL A 217 7.34 -14.69 4.46
N GLN A 218 7.25 -15.30 3.28
CA GLN A 218 6.18 -16.24 2.94
C GLN A 218 6.20 -17.48 3.85
N GLU A 219 7.37 -18.03 4.18
CA GLU A 219 7.48 -19.16 5.12
C GLU A 219 6.92 -18.81 6.51
N VAL A 220 7.14 -17.59 6.98
CA VAL A 220 6.58 -17.11 8.26
C VAL A 220 5.06 -16.97 8.17
N ILE A 221 4.52 -16.46 7.05
CA ILE A 221 3.08 -16.40 6.81
C ILE A 221 2.49 -17.81 6.82
N ASP A 222 3.09 -18.74 6.08
CA ASP A 222 2.62 -20.12 5.99
C ASP A 222 2.55 -20.78 7.36
N GLN A 223 3.54 -20.56 8.23
CA GLN A 223 3.55 -21.07 9.60
C GLN A 223 2.46 -20.44 10.47
N LYS A 224 2.25 -19.12 10.40
CA LYS A 224 1.24 -18.40 11.22
C LYS A 224 -0.21 -18.68 10.78
N PHE A 225 -0.39 -19.17 9.56
CA PHE A 225 -1.69 -19.51 8.96
C PHE A 225 -1.80 -21.02 8.62
N ALA A 226 -0.96 -21.87 9.22
CA ALA A 226 -1.05 -23.33 9.09
C ALA A 226 -2.13 -23.97 10.00
N SER A 227 -2.68 -23.20 10.93
CA SER A 227 -3.70 -23.61 11.92
C SER A 227 -5.09 -23.15 11.52
#